data_AF-A0A3N5F1L2-F1
#
_entry.id   AF-A0A3N5F1L2-F1
#
_cell.length_a   1.000
_cell.length_b   1.000
_cell.length_c   1.000
_cell.angle_alpha   90.00
_cell.angle_beta   90.00
_cell.angle_gamma   90.00
#
_symmetry.space_group_name_H-M   'P 1'
#
loop_
_entity.id
_entity.type
_entity.pdbx_description
1 polymer ?
#
loop_
_entity_poly.entity_id
_entity_poly.type
_entity_poly.pdbx_seq_one_letter_code
_entity_poly.pdbx_strand_id
1 'polypeptide(L)'
;MMRTWRAGAILLLLASTLSADVLVLKSGARISGRVVDKGIHYEVTTDAGLRTFLRDEVEDVITSPKELLGDTEKTFEEAKKQYSEALALSNQDERNAKLKEALEKVRAVREALGSARELFPEDKHSELDVKLTQAMQLLRLLRERVTVDLAKKPEMINPRSSAGGGVALSTAIATLIDPALRADPAKRASAREAFRTQRADVADLHDLATAETLFLARPDAEWRLSPAALKSLQDYFANPWIRDAVKLTPAQHLEAAAWIGAQIAALRKAEPAANVDALVLFGAGHLGHAAPGPETEKAAKALGFIVQNGVPGTLEGFAVRDLDGWIASGDFDLAALAFTKEFRSIDTPAVRFVWAYALTCIAQAKKKGFDRPVSALNSIAVTAPAVKDHLAALAKSVKTAGVCSHCQGEGKLRCTNCHGVKEVRTACAKCGGKGKYQPPGLVIPPNANPRRFERSFTNCLPCKGSGFEKVLRCEKCKDGYLKCKQCDGAEKPAPEMGDICAAAPCPDCDGDGCIFRNVRWACPSCLGLGRKLTPKADPTKTLP
;
A
#
# COMPACT_ATOMS: atom_id res chain seq x y z
N MET A 1 -39.82 -16.01 -36.15
CA MET A 1 -40.16 -15.59 -34.77
C MET A 1 -39.49 -16.40 -33.65
N MET A 2 -39.09 -17.67 -33.82
CA MET A 2 -38.44 -18.45 -32.73
C MET A 2 -36.97 -18.10 -32.41
N ARG A 3 -36.21 -17.45 -33.32
CA ARG A 3 -34.80 -17.11 -33.09
C ARG A 3 -34.59 -15.91 -32.14
N THR A 4 -35.53 -14.96 -32.09
CA THR A 4 -35.46 -13.79 -31.20
C THR A 4 -35.77 -14.15 -29.74
N TRP A 5 -36.62 -15.16 -29.49
CA TRP A 5 -36.94 -15.62 -28.13
C TRP A 5 -35.79 -16.40 -27.47
N ARG A 6 -35.01 -17.17 -28.23
CA ARG A 6 -33.81 -17.84 -27.70
C ARG A 6 -32.69 -16.87 -27.34
N ALA A 7 -32.50 -15.81 -28.14
CA ALA A 7 -31.53 -14.75 -27.82
C ALA A 7 -31.94 -13.96 -26.56
N GLY A 8 -33.24 -13.66 -26.40
CA GLY A 8 -33.77 -13.00 -25.20
C GLY A 8 -33.63 -13.84 -23.92
N ALA A 9 -33.89 -15.15 -23.98
CA ALA A 9 -33.73 -16.05 -22.83
C ALA A 9 -32.27 -16.23 -22.40
N ILE A 10 -31.32 -16.25 -23.34
CA ILE A 10 -29.88 -16.31 -23.04
C ILE A 10 -29.39 -14.97 -22.45
N LEU A 11 -29.89 -13.83 -22.94
CA LEU A 11 -29.61 -12.51 -22.36
C LEU A 11 -30.22 -12.35 -20.96
N LEU A 12 -31.42 -12.89 -20.69
CA LEU A 12 -32.04 -12.90 -19.35
C LEU A 12 -31.31 -13.83 -18.36
N LEU A 13 -30.74 -14.96 -18.83
CA LEU A 13 -29.89 -15.83 -18.01
C LEU A 13 -28.49 -15.25 -17.74
N LEU A 14 -28.01 -14.35 -18.61
CA LEU A 14 -26.77 -13.59 -18.40
C LEU A 14 -27.00 -12.30 -17.59
N ALA A 15 -28.23 -11.77 -17.58
CA ALA A 15 -28.62 -10.56 -16.86
C ALA A 15 -29.22 -10.80 -15.47
N SER A 16 -29.42 -12.06 -15.04
CA SER A 16 -29.60 -12.36 -13.61
C SER A 16 -28.28 -12.03 -12.92
N THR A 17 -28.22 -10.78 -12.48
CA THR A 17 -27.08 -10.05 -11.95
C THR A 17 -26.23 -10.91 -11.03
N LEU A 18 -24.95 -10.99 -11.38
CA LEU A 18 -23.87 -11.47 -10.53
C LEU A 18 -23.95 -10.72 -9.18
N SER A 19 -24.49 -11.38 -8.17
CA SER A 19 -24.31 -11.01 -6.77
C SER A 19 -23.32 -12.00 -6.17
N ALA A 20 -22.17 -11.48 -5.79
CA ALA A 20 -21.25 -12.16 -4.90
C ALA A 20 -21.94 -12.27 -3.54
N ASP A 21 -22.24 -13.51 -3.15
CA ASP A 21 -22.64 -13.84 -1.80
C ASP A 21 -21.39 -14.21 -1.01
N VAL A 22 -21.49 -14.16 0.32
CA VAL A 22 -20.38 -14.51 1.21
C VAL A 22 -20.79 -15.70 2.06
N LEU A 23 -20.05 -16.79 1.89
CA LEU A 23 -20.19 -17.97 2.72
C LEU A 23 -19.31 -17.82 3.98
N VAL A 24 -19.91 -17.83 5.16
CA VAL A 24 -19.20 -17.82 6.45
C VAL A 24 -19.13 -19.25 6.97
N LEU A 25 -17.92 -19.77 7.14
CA LEU A 25 -17.68 -21.11 7.68
C LEU A 25 -17.60 -21.05 9.20
N LYS A 26 -17.94 -22.16 9.87
CA LYS A 26 -17.77 -22.34 11.34
C LYS A 26 -16.33 -22.21 11.83
N SER A 27 -15.35 -22.29 10.92
CA SER A 27 -13.95 -21.99 11.20
C SER A 27 -13.65 -20.49 11.28
N GLY A 28 -14.64 -19.62 11.01
CA GLY A 28 -14.50 -18.17 10.87
C GLY A 28 -14.03 -17.72 9.48
N ALA A 29 -13.68 -18.66 8.58
CA ALA A 29 -13.26 -18.32 7.22
C ALA A 29 -14.44 -17.79 6.38
N ARG A 30 -14.20 -16.72 5.63
CA ARG A 30 -15.19 -16.09 4.75
C ARG A 30 -14.79 -16.30 3.29
N ILE A 31 -15.74 -16.72 2.46
CA ILE A 31 -15.49 -17.04 1.06
C ILE A 31 -16.48 -16.27 0.20
N SER A 32 -15.97 -15.29 -0.54
CA SER A 32 -16.75 -14.53 -1.51
C SER A 32 -16.85 -15.29 -2.83
N GLY A 33 -18.04 -15.28 -3.42
CA GLY A 33 -18.29 -15.86 -4.73
C GLY A 33 -19.77 -16.05 -4.98
N ARG A 34 -20.12 -16.64 -6.13
CA ARG A 34 -21.51 -17.01 -6.38
C ARG A 34 -21.84 -18.26 -5.56
N VAL A 35 -22.69 -18.11 -4.54
CA VAL A 35 -23.11 -19.22 -3.66
C VAL A 35 -24.38 -19.85 -4.23
N VAL A 36 -24.39 -21.19 -4.34
CA VAL A 36 -25.56 -21.97 -4.76
C VAL A 36 -25.81 -23.06 -3.72
N ASP A 37 -26.95 -23.01 -3.03
CA ASP A 37 -27.39 -24.07 -2.12
C ASP A 37 -27.87 -25.29 -2.92
N LYS A 38 -27.21 -26.44 -2.73
CA LYS A 38 -27.60 -27.74 -3.31
C LYS A 38 -28.29 -28.66 -2.29
N GLY A 39 -28.75 -28.11 -1.18
CA GLY A 39 -29.41 -28.81 -0.08
C GLY A 39 -28.44 -29.49 0.89
N ILE A 40 -27.47 -30.26 0.37
CA ILE A 40 -26.49 -31.01 1.19
C ILE A 40 -25.19 -30.21 1.37
N HIS A 41 -24.83 -29.40 0.37
CA HIS A 41 -23.60 -28.60 0.34
C HIS A 41 -23.87 -27.30 -0.40
N TYR A 42 -22.97 -26.33 -0.21
CA TYR A 42 -22.92 -25.10 -0.96
C TYR A 42 -21.83 -25.18 -2.02
N GLU A 43 -22.17 -24.77 -3.24
CA GLU A 43 -21.23 -24.54 -4.33
C GLU A 43 -20.90 -23.05 -4.36
N VAL A 44 -19.62 -22.69 -4.26
CA VAL A 44 -19.13 -21.31 -4.31
C VAL A 44 -18.22 -21.15 -5.51
N THR A 45 -18.68 -20.40 -6.51
CA THR A 45 -17.86 -20.09 -7.68
C THR A 45 -17.02 -18.85 -7.39
N THR A 46 -15.70 -19.03 -7.31
CA THR A 46 -14.71 -17.97 -7.08
C THR A 46 -13.88 -17.72 -8.34
N ASP A 47 -13.06 -16.67 -8.36
CA ASP A 47 -12.09 -16.43 -9.45
C ASP A 47 -11.09 -17.59 -9.63
N ALA A 48 -10.81 -18.33 -8.56
CA ALA A 48 -9.95 -19.51 -8.58
C ALA A 48 -10.68 -20.79 -9.03
N GLY A 49 -11.97 -20.69 -9.37
CA GLY A 49 -12.83 -21.80 -9.79
C GLY A 49 -13.89 -22.17 -8.75
N LEU A 50 -14.57 -23.29 -9.01
CA LEU A 50 -15.66 -23.82 -8.20
C LEU A 50 -15.11 -24.50 -6.94
N ARG A 51 -15.56 -24.04 -5.77
CA ARG A 51 -15.32 -24.64 -4.46
C ARG A 51 -16.63 -25.16 -3.88
N THR A 52 -16.54 -26.11 -2.97
CA THR A 52 -17.70 -26.81 -2.41
C THR A 52 -17.51 -26.99 -0.92
N PHE A 53 -18.53 -26.65 -0.14
CA PHE A 53 -18.51 -26.69 1.33
C PHE A 53 -19.74 -27.44 1.82
N LEU A 54 -19.55 -28.34 2.78
CA LEU A 54 -20.68 -29.08 3.33
C LEU A 54 -21.54 -28.14 4.18
N ARG A 55 -22.86 -28.37 4.22
CA ARG A 55 -23.78 -27.48 4.95
C ARG A 55 -23.47 -27.38 6.44
N ASP A 56 -22.93 -28.44 7.03
CA ASP A 56 -22.51 -28.47 8.43
C ASP A 56 -21.21 -27.71 8.70
N GLU A 57 -20.42 -27.37 7.67
CA GLU A 57 -19.26 -26.49 7.76
C GLU A 57 -19.63 -25.01 7.69
N VAL A 58 -20.82 -24.70 7.16
CA VAL A 58 -21.31 -23.33 6.96
C VAL A 58 -22.06 -22.85 8.20
N GLU A 59 -21.68 -21.68 8.68
CA GLU A 59 -22.35 -20.97 9.76
C GLU A 59 -23.44 -20.07 9.22
N ASP A 60 -23.14 -19.25 8.21
CA ASP A 60 -24.09 -18.30 7.63
C ASP A 60 -23.81 -18.00 6.15
N VAL A 61 -24.80 -17.45 5.46
CA VAL A 61 -24.71 -16.97 4.06
C VAL A 61 -25.14 -15.50 4.04
N ILE A 62 -24.18 -14.60 3.89
CA ILE A 62 -24.41 -13.16 3.87
C ILE A 62 -24.60 -12.72 2.42
N THR A 63 -25.73 -12.08 2.14
CA THR A 63 -26.14 -11.71 0.78
C THR A 63 -25.91 -10.24 0.47
N SER A 64 -25.69 -9.42 1.50
CA SER A 64 -25.45 -7.99 1.33
C SER A 64 -24.35 -7.44 2.24
N PRO A 65 -23.65 -6.36 1.81
CA PRO A 65 -22.68 -5.68 2.66
C PRO A 65 -23.30 -5.12 3.96
N LYS A 66 -24.57 -4.75 3.94
CA LYS A 66 -25.25 -4.15 5.12
C LYS A 66 -25.39 -5.15 6.27
N GLU A 67 -25.71 -6.40 5.95
CA GLU A 67 -25.75 -7.50 6.94
C GLU A 67 -24.37 -7.70 7.58
N LEU A 68 -23.31 -7.63 6.77
CA LEU A 68 -21.94 -7.80 7.26
C LEU A 68 -21.45 -6.61 8.11
N LEU A 69 -21.85 -5.39 7.77
CA LEU A 69 -21.37 -4.18 8.43
C LEU A 69 -22.05 -3.91 9.78
N GLY A 70 -23.30 -4.37 9.99
CA GLY A 70 -24.02 -4.16 11.26
C GLY A 70 -23.99 -2.69 11.73
N ASP A 71 -23.52 -2.46 12.95
CA ASP A 71 -23.46 -1.12 13.59
C ASP A 71 -22.30 -0.24 13.12
N THR A 72 -21.50 -0.67 12.13
CA THR A 72 -20.31 0.07 11.66
C THR A 72 -20.61 1.52 11.29
N GLU A 73 -21.77 1.79 10.67
CA GLU A 73 -22.16 3.16 10.29
C GLU A 73 -22.44 4.04 11.52
N LYS A 74 -23.07 3.47 12.56
CA LYS A 74 -23.28 4.17 13.83
C LYS A 74 -21.96 4.47 14.53
N THR A 75 -21.04 3.50 14.58
CA THR A 75 -19.70 3.69 15.15
C THR A 75 -18.93 4.78 14.41
N PHE A 76 -19.10 4.89 13.09
CA PHE A 76 -18.45 5.93 12.29
C PHE A 76 -18.97 7.34 12.62
N GLU A 77 -20.29 7.52 12.74
CA GLU A 77 -20.89 8.79 13.13
C GLU A 77 -20.52 9.19 14.57
N GLU A 78 -20.45 8.21 15.49
CA GLU A 78 -19.94 8.45 16.85
C GLU A 78 -18.49 8.96 16.83
N ALA A 79 -17.62 8.38 16.00
CA ALA A 79 -16.24 8.81 15.89
C ALA A 79 -16.10 10.24 15.32
N LYS A 80 -16.91 10.60 14.31
CA LYS A 80 -16.99 11.98 13.79
C LYS A 80 -17.43 12.97 14.86
N LYS A 81 -18.43 12.58 15.66
CA LYS A 81 -18.90 13.38 16.80
C LYS A 81 -17.80 13.58 17.84
N GLN A 82 -17.11 12.50 18.22
CA GLN A 82 -16.00 12.55 19.18
C GLN A 82 -14.85 13.43 18.69
N TYR A 83 -14.51 13.38 17.40
CA TYR A 83 -13.53 14.27 16.79
C TYR A 83 -13.93 15.74 16.94
N SER A 84 -15.18 16.07 16.58
CA SER A 84 -15.70 17.44 16.67
C SER A 84 -15.72 17.96 18.12
N GLU A 85 -16.15 17.11 19.06
CA GLU A 85 -16.14 17.43 20.48
C GLU A 85 -14.71 17.59 21.02
N ALA A 86 -13.74 16.81 20.55
CA ALA A 86 -12.35 16.93 20.98
C ALA A 86 -11.72 18.26 20.54
N LEU A 87 -12.09 18.79 19.37
CA LEU A 87 -11.63 20.10 18.91
C LEU A 87 -12.17 21.27 19.75
N ALA A 88 -13.30 21.08 20.43
CA ALA A 88 -13.88 22.08 21.33
C ALA A 88 -13.27 22.07 22.74
N LEU A 89 -12.46 21.06 23.09
CA LEU A 89 -11.85 20.95 24.41
C LEU A 89 -10.61 21.85 24.54
N SER A 90 -10.60 22.70 25.57
CA SER A 90 -9.44 23.53 25.92
C SER A 90 -8.31 22.68 26.54
N ASN A 91 -8.66 21.75 27.43
CA ASN A 91 -7.70 20.84 28.06
C ASN A 91 -7.04 19.91 27.02
N GLN A 92 -5.72 19.97 26.92
CA GLN A 92 -4.95 19.20 25.93
C GLN A 92 -4.96 17.70 26.21
N ASP A 93 -4.92 17.27 27.47
CA ASP A 93 -4.88 15.85 27.82
C ASP A 93 -6.23 15.16 27.55
N GLU A 94 -7.33 15.82 27.91
CA GLU A 94 -8.69 15.33 27.62
C GLU A 94 -8.96 15.28 26.11
N ARG A 95 -8.52 16.32 25.37
CA ARG A 95 -8.57 16.34 23.91
C ARG A 95 -7.81 15.17 23.31
N ASN A 96 -6.58 14.92 23.75
CA ASN A 96 -5.76 13.81 23.27
C ASN A 96 -6.37 12.44 23.60
N ALA A 97 -6.92 12.26 24.80
CA ALA A 97 -7.62 11.02 25.16
C ALA A 97 -8.82 10.76 24.24
N LYS A 98 -9.62 11.80 23.97
CA LYS A 98 -10.81 11.70 23.11
C LYS A 98 -10.46 11.46 21.64
N LEU A 99 -9.40 12.09 21.14
CA LEU A 99 -8.89 11.84 19.79
C LEU A 99 -8.38 10.40 19.63
N LYS A 100 -7.72 9.82 20.66
CA LYS A 100 -7.29 8.42 20.64
C LYS A 100 -8.47 7.45 20.64
N GLU A 101 -9.51 7.71 21.42
CA GLU A 101 -10.73 6.88 21.41
C GLU A 101 -11.42 6.90 20.03
N ALA A 102 -11.58 8.10 19.45
CA ALA A 102 -12.12 8.26 18.11
C ALA A 102 -11.26 7.52 17.07
N LEU A 103 -9.94 7.57 17.21
CA LEU A 103 -9.00 6.88 16.32
C LEU A 103 -9.23 5.36 16.32
N GLU A 104 -9.40 4.73 17.48
CA GLU A 104 -9.68 3.28 17.55
C GLU A 104 -11.04 2.92 16.94
N LYS A 105 -12.08 3.75 17.15
CA LYS A 105 -13.38 3.55 16.50
C LYS A 105 -13.27 3.62 14.98
N VAL A 106 -12.56 4.61 14.44
CA VAL A 106 -12.35 4.72 12.98
C VAL A 106 -11.54 3.56 12.43
N ARG A 107 -10.56 3.02 13.18
CA ARG A 107 -9.82 1.81 12.79
C ARG A 107 -10.75 0.61 12.65
N ALA A 108 -11.61 0.37 13.64
CA ALA A 108 -12.59 -0.72 13.61
C ALA A 108 -13.57 -0.56 12.44
N VAL A 109 -14.09 0.65 12.22
CA VAL A 109 -14.97 0.97 11.08
C VAL A 109 -14.28 0.67 9.75
N ARG A 110 -13.02 1.09 9.60
CA ARG A 110 -12.23 0.87 8.40
C ARG A 110 -11.94 -0.61 8.17
N GLU A 111 -11.61 -1.37 9.22
CA GLU A 111 -11.41 -2.83 9.10
C GLU A 111 -12.69 -3.53 8.61
N ALA A 112 -13.84 -3.16 9.19
CA ALA A 112 -15.14 -3.69 8.76
C ALA A 112 -15.46 -3.33 7.29
N LEU A 113 -15.29 -2.06 6.90
CA LEU A 113 -15.50 -1.60 5.52
C LEU A 113 -14.53 -2.25 4.53
N GLY A 114 -13.25 -2.40 4.90
CA GLY A 114 -12.24 -3.09 4.09
C GLY A 114 -12.58 -4.56 3.89
N SER A 115 -12.94 -5.27 4.96
CA SER A 115 -13.39 -6.66 4.90
C SER A 115 -14.63 -6.81 4.01
N ALA A 116 -15.61 -5.91 4.16
CA ALA A 116 -16.79 -5.91 3.29
C ALA A 116 -16.42 -5.66 1.83
N ARG A 117 -15.54 -4.68 1.54
CA ARG A 117 -15.13 -4.36 0.17
C ARG A 117 -14.37 -5.51 -0.52
N GLU A 118 -13.59 -6.27 0.23
CA GLU A 118 -12.92 -7.48 -0.28
C GLU A 118 -13.89 -8.61 -0.62
N LEU A 119 -14.94 -8.74 0.19
CA LEU A 119 -15.94 -9.78 0.05
C LEU A 119 -16.98 -9.46 -1.03
N PHE A 120 -17.24 -8.17 -1.26
CA PHE A 120 -18.16 -7.66 -2.26
C PHE A 120 -17.40 -6.80 -3.29
N PRO A 121 -16.65 -7.43 -4.22
CA PRO A 121 -15.72 -6.70 -5.07
C PRO A 121 -16.39 -5.83 -6.16
N GLU A 122 -17.68 -6.03 -6.37
CA GLU A 122 -18.47 -5.55 -7.50
C GLU A 122 -18.70 -4.04 -7.48
N ASP A 123 -18.66 -3.41 -8.66
CA ASP A 123 -18.80 -1.96 -8.81
C ASP A 123 -20.13 -1.40 -8.30
N LYS A 124 -21.18 -2.22 -8.24
CA LYS A 124 -22.49 -1.83 -7.68
C LYS A 124 -22.42 -1.44 -6.20
N HIS A 125 -21.35 -1.83 -5.50
CA HIS A 125 -21.06 -1.47 -4.12
C HIS A 125 -20.03 -0.34 -4.01
N SER A 126 -19.94 0.55 -5.00
CA SER A 126 -19.06 1.72 -4.96
C SER A 126 -19.27 2.63 -3.74
N GLU A 127 -20.44 2.57 -3.08
CA GLU A 127 -20.69 3.25 -1.81
C GLU A 127 -19.72 2.81 -0.69
N LEU A 128 -19.25 1.55 -0.71
CA LEU A 128 -18.24 1.06 0.22
C LEU A 128 -16.89 1.73 0.00
N ASP A 129 -16.51 1.98 -1.26
CA ASP A 129 -15.29 2.74 -1.57
C ASP A 129 -15.38 4.16 -1.00
N VAL A 130 -16.52 4.83 -1.18
CA VAL A 130 -16.72 6.19 -0.68
C VAL A 130 -16.67 6.22 0.85
N LYS A 131 -17.38 5.30 1.52
CA LYS A 131 -17.36 5.19 2.99
C LYS A 131 -15.96 4.86 3.51
N LEU A 132 -15.25 3.96 2.84
CA LEU A 132 -13.87 3.60 3.19
C LEU A 132 -12.94 4.82 3.03
N THR A 133 -13.00 5.54 1.90
CA THR A 133 -12.25 6.78 1.70
C THR A 133 -12.56 7.82 2.77
N GLN A 134 -13.83 8.02 3.14
CA GLN A 134 -14.20 8.95 4.22
C GLN A 134 -13.62 8.51 5.58
N ALA A 135 -13.68 7.22 5.90
CA ALA A 135 -13.08 6.67 7.11
C ALA A 135 -11.56 6.87 7.13
N MET A 136 -10.90 6.68 5.98
CA MET A 136 -9.46 6.94 5.84
C MET A 136 -9.11 8.41 6.03
N GLN A 137 -9.85 9.33 5.40
CA GLN A 137 -9.63 10.76 5.56
C GLN A 137 -9.77 11.19 7.02
N LEU A 138 -10.78 10.68 7.73
CA LEU A 138 -10.94 10.93 9.15
C LEU A 138 -9.81 10.31 9.97
N LEU A 139 -9.38 9.09 9.65
CA LEU A 139 -8.25 8.42 10.31
C LEU A 139 -6.96 9.24 10.17
N ARG A 140 -6.71 9.79 8.96
CA ARG A 140 -5.57 10.68 8.69
C ARG A 140 -5.65 11.95 9.52
N LEU A 141 -6.79 12.64 9.51
CA LEU A 141 -7.00 13.85 10.32
C LEU A 141 -6.79 13.59 11.82
N LEU A 142 -7.29 12.46 12.33
CA LEU A 142 -7.10 12.05 13.72
C LEU A 142 -5.63 11.81 14.05
N ARG A 143 -4.90 11.08 13.19
CA ARG A 143 -3.45 10.83 13.36
C ARG A 143 -2.65 12.12 13.35
N GLU A 144 -2.86 12.98 12.35
CA GLU A 144 -2.16 14.26 12.23
C GLU A 144 -2.35 15.11 13.49
N ARG A 145 -3.57 15.17 14.03
CA ARG A 145 -3.85 15.93 15.27
C ARG A 145 -3.20 15.31 16.50
N VAL A 146 -3.29 13.99 16.68
CA VAL A 146 -2.64 13.29 17.81
C VAL A 146 -1.12 13.46 17.75
N THR A 147 -0.49 13.39 16.58
CA THR A 147 0.96 13.51 16.42
C THR A 147 1.45 14.95 16.59
N VAL A 148 0.75 15.95 16.02
CA VAL A 148 1.14 17.37 16.16
C VAL A 148 1.09 17.83 17.62
N ASP A 149 0.11 17.37 18.39
CA ASP A 149 0.00 17.74 19.81
C ASP A 149 1.04 17.02 20.70
N LEU A 150 1.58 15.88 20.26
CA LEU A 150 2.70 15.20 20.92
C LEU A 150 4.06 15.79 20.54
N ALA A 151 4.25 16.18 19.26
CA ALA A 151 5.50 16.75 18.75
C ALA A 151 5.80 18.18 19.25
N LYS A 152 4.82 18.85 19.89
CA LYS A 152 5.05 20.11 20.62
C LYS A 152 5.89 19.95 21.91
N LYS A 153 6.20 18.72 22.33
CA LYS A 153 7.33 18.48 23.24
C LYS A 153 8.60 18.44 22.39
N PRO A 154 9.51 19.43 22.49
CA PRO A 154 10.79 19.33 21.81
C PRO A 154 11.55 18.13 22.40
N GLU A 155 11.62 17.04 21.66
CA GLU A 155 12.64 16.02 21.92
C GLU A 155 13.98 16.69 21.64
N MET A 156 14.72 16.99 22.71
CA MET A 156 16.14 17.30 22.63
C MET A 156 16.83 16.11 21.96
N ILE A 157 17.10 16.23 20.66
CA ILE A 157 18.01 15.33 19.95
C ILE A 157 19.38 15.56 20.61
N ASN A 158 19.84 14.57 21.38
CA ASN A 158 21.19 14.60 21.93
C ASN A 158 22.19 14.60 20.76
N PRO A 159 23.03 15.65 20.60
CA PRO A 159 24.03 15.67 19.56
C PRO A 159 25.00 14.51 19.79
N ARG A 160 25.13 13.64 18.78
CA ARG A 160 26.10 12.55 18.81
C ARG A 160 27.46 13.15 18.47
N SER A 161 28.40 13.14 19.41
CA SER A 161 29.77 13.64 19.16
C SER A 161 30.47 12.76 18.11
N SER A 162 30.60 13.28 16.89
CA SER A 162 31.35 12.69 15.78
C SER A 162 32.81 13.14 15.85
N ALA A 163 33.67 12.32 16.46
CA ALA A 163 35.12 12.49 16.40
C ALA A 163 35.65 11.90 15.07
N GLY A 164 35.83 12.73 14.05
CA GLY A 164 36.43 12.30 12.78
C GLY A 164 37.11 13.46 12.07
N GLY A 165 38.40 13.30 11.75
CA GLY A 165 39.21 14.26 10.98
C GLY A 165 38.75 14.35 9.53
N GLY A 166 37.63 15.01 9.30
CA GLY A 166 37.03 15.26 7.99
C GLY A 166 37.71 16.41 7.25
N VAL A 167 37.58 16.38 5.93
CA VAL A 167 37.91 17.53 5.07
C VAL A 167 37.15 18.75 5.56
N ALA A 168 37.85 19.88 5.75
CA ALA A 168 37.22 21.11 6.19
C ALA A 168 36.08 21.51 5.23
N LEU A 169 34.95 21.92 5.79
CA LEU A 169 33.77 22.40 5.03
C LEU A 169 34.15 23.42 3.94
N SER A 170 35.14 24.28 4.21
CA SER A 170 35.67 25.23 3.23
C SER A 170 36.22 24.57 1.96
N THR A 171 36.87 23.41 2.05
CA THR A 171 37.36 22.64 0.90
C THR A 171 36.21 21.98 0.13
N ALA A 172 35.17 21.54 0.83
CA ALA A 172 33.96 21.00 0.21
C ALA A 172 33.21 22.09 -0.58
N ILE A 173 33.06 23.29 0.01
CA ILE A 173 32.52 24.48 -0.67
C ILE A 173 33.39 24.88 -1.87
N ALA A 174 34.71 24.89 -1.74
CA ALA A 174 35.60 25.16 -2.87
C ALA A 174 35.41 24.15 -4.01
N THR A 175 35.23 22.86 -3.67
CA THR A 175 34.90 21.82 -4.65
C THR A 175 33.54 22.08 -5.29
N LEU A 176 32.53 22.49 -4.52
CA LEU A 176 31.20 22.82 -5.04
C LEU A 176 31.23 24.00 -6.02
N ILE A 177 32.04 25.02 -5.74
CA ILE A 177 32.14 26.24 -6.57
C ILE A 177 32.93 25.97 -7.86
N ASP A 178 34.09 25.32 -7.77
CA ASP A 178 35.01 25.17 -8.91
C ASP A 178 34.61 24.00 -9.85
N PRO A 179 34.23 24.26 -11.12
CA PRO A 179 33.88 23.21 -12.08
C PRO A 179 34.99 22.18 -12.32
N ALA A 180 36.26 22.58 -12.26
CA ALA A 180 37.39 21.66 -12.44
C ALA A 180 37.51 20.68 -11.27
N LEU A 181 37.31 21.17 -10.04
CA LEU A 181 37.26 20.31 -8.85
C LEU A 181 36.01 19.43 -8.84
N ARG A 182 34.86 19.95 -9.30
CA ARG A 182 33.66 19.13 -9.51
C ARG A 182 33.86 18.08 -10.59
N ALA A 183 34.73 18.26 -11.58
CA ALA A 183 34.96 17.23 -12.60
C ALA A 183 35.67 16.00 -12.01
N ASP A 184 36.52 16.18 -11.00
CA ASP A 184 37.27 15.13 -10.31
C ASP A 184 36.37 14.25 -9.41
N PRO A 185 36.20 12.94 -9.71
CA PRO A 185 35.35 12.04 -8.91
C PRO A 185 35.78 11.90 -7.46
N ALA A 186 37.09 11.92 -7.16
CA ALA A 186 37.61 11.77 -5.80
C ALA A 186 37.35 13.03 -4.97
N LYS A 187 37.53 14.22 -5.57
CA LYS A 187 37.19 15.49 -4.93
C LYS A 187 35.69 15.60 -4.68
N ARG A 188 34.85 15.27 -5.66
CA ARG A 188 33.38 15.21 -5.46
C ARG A 188 33.01 14.26 -4.33
N ALA A 189 33.52 13.04 -4.32
CA ALA A 189 33.21 12.04 -3.28
C ALA A 189 33.60 12.55 -1.88
N SER A 190 34.78 13.17 -1.77
CA SER A 190 35.25 13.75 -0.52
C SER A 190 34.38 14.93 -0.05
N ALA A 191 34.00 15.83 -0.96
CA ALA A 191 33.11 16.95 -0.65
C ALA A 191 31.70 16.48 -0.24
N ARG A 192 31.14 15.47 -0.91
CA ARG A 192 29.85 14.85 -0.52
C ARG A 192 29.88 14.33 0.92
N GLU A 193 30.97 13.69 1.32
CA GLU A 193 31.07 13.14 2.68
C GLU A 193 31.17 14.23 3.74
N ALA A 194 31.86 15.34 3.43
CA ALA A 194 31.88 16.52 4.28
C ALA A 194 30.47 17.14 4.44
N PHE A 195 29.70 17.28 3.35
CA PHE A 195 28.32 17.77 3.41
C PHE A 195 27.38 16.80 4.14
N ARG A 196 27.55 15.48 4.01
CA ARG A 196 26.80 14.49 4.82
C ARG A 196 27.07 14.62 6.31
N THR A 197 28.33 14.84 6.68
CA THR A 197 28.71 15.08 8.09
C THR A 197 28.06 16.37 8.60
N GLN A 198 28.16 17.45 7.81
CA GLN A 198 27.49 18.71 8.14
C GLN A 198 25.96 18.57 8.28
N ARG A 199 25.33 17.77 7.40
CA ARG A 199 23.89 17.47 7.47
C ARG A 199 23.50 16.88 8.82
N ALA A 200 24.34 16.00 9.38
CA ALA A 200 24.11 15.38 10.68
C ALA A 200 24.36 16.34 11.85
N ASP A 201 25.35 17.22 11.72
CA ASP A 201 25.83 18.06 12.83
C ASP A 201 25.12 19.43 12.92
N VAL A 202 24.60 19.95 11.80
CA VAL A 202 24.01 21.30 11.73
C VAL A 202 22.58 21.22 11.19
N ALA A 203 21.62 21.17 12.12
CA ALA A 203 20.20 21.06 11.79
C ALA A 203 19.73 22.18 10.83
N ASP A 204 20.21 23.41 10.99
CA ASP A 204 19.81 24.56 10.16
C ASP A 204 20.38 24.53 8.73
N LEU A 205 21.25 23.56 8.40
CA LEU A 205 21.79 23.37 7.07
C LEU A 205 21.42 22.05 6.42
N HIS A 206 20.70 21.17 7.13
CA HIS A 206 20.36 19.83 6.66
C HIS A 206 19.88 19.78 5.19
N ASP A 207 18.86 20.58 4.84
CA ASP A 207 18.25 20.54 3.51
C ASP A 207 19.19 21.13 2.43
N LEU A 208 19.95 22.18 2.72
CA LEU A 208 20.95 22.72 1.79
C LEU A 208 22.12 21.75 1.59
N ALA A 209 22.67 21.19 2.67
CA ALA A 209 23.71 20.16 2.63
C ALA A 209 23.26 18.90 1.88
N THR A 210 21.97 18.58 1.94
CA THR A 210 21.37 17.49 1.16
C THR A 210 21.34 17.82 -0.33
N ALA A 211 20.95 19.04 -0.71
CA ALA A 211 21.03 19.50 -2.10
C ALA A 211 22.47 19.44 -2.64
N GLU A 212 23.45 19.88 -1.87
CA GLU A 212 24.88 19.83 -2.22
C GLU A 212 25.37 18.39 -2.40
N THR A 213 25.02 17.50 -1.47
CA THR A 213 25.37 16.07 -1.53
C THR A 213 24.81 15.38 -2.77
N LEU A 214 23.56 15.69 -3.13
CA LEU A 214 22.89 15.14 -4.32
C LEU A 214 23.42 15.74 -5.62
N PHE A 215 23.70 17.04 -5.63
CA PHE A 215 24.30 17.70 -6.78
C PHE A 215 25.65 17.06 -7.14
N LEU A 216 26.52 16.90 -6.15
CA LEU A 216 27.84 16.30 -6.31
C LEU A 216 27.82 14.78 -6.52
N ALA A 217 26.66 14.12 -6.32
CA ALA A 217 26.53 12.69 -6.57
C ALA A 217 26.64 12.31 -8.05
N ARG A 218 26.46 13.30 -8.94
CA ARG A 218 26.50 13.15 -10.39
C ARG A 218 27.49 14.17 -10.97
N PRO A 219 28.22 13.85 -12.04
CA PRO A 219 29.00 14.84 -12.77
C PRO A 219 28.09 15.89 -13.44
N ASP A 220 28.60 17.10 -13.66
CA ASP A 220 27.87 18.20 -14.32
C ASP A 220 27.23 17.78 -15.67
N ALA A 221 27.89 16.88 -16.42
CA ALA A 221 27.38 16.36 -17.69
C ALA A 221 26.05 15.58 -17.56
N GLU A 222 25.84 14.87 -16.44
CA GLU A 222 24.60 14.12 -16.19
C GLU A 222 23.42 15.04 -15.86
N TRP A 223 23.69 16.26 -15.38
CA TRP A 223 22.66 17.27 -15.16
C TRP A 223 22.14 17.87 -16.47
N ARG A 224 22.82 17.66 -17.61
CA ARG A 224 22.41 18.14 -18.94
C ARG A 224 22.10 19.65 -18.96
N LEU A 225 22.90 20.43 -18.25
CA LEU A 225 22.73 21.88 -18.17
C LEU A 225 23.12 22.52 -19.50
N SER A 226 22.29 23.43 -20.01
CA SER A 226 22.70 24.30 -21.11
C SER A 226 23.79 25.28 -20.64
N PRO A 227 24.58 25.89 -21.54
CA PRO A 227 25.58 26.88 -21.14
C PRO A 227 25.00 28.03 -20.30
N ALA A 228 23.76 28.44 -20.58
CA ALA A 228 23.07 29.47 -19.81
C ALA A 228 22.69 28.98 -18.40
N ALA A 229 22.14 27.76 -18.28
CA ALA A 229 21.80 27.17 -16.99
C ALA A 229 23.06 26.94 -16.12
N LEU A 230 24.15 26.46 -16.73
CA LEU A 230 25.43 26.31 -16.06
C LEU A 230 25.95 27.65 -15.56
N LYS A 231 25.86 28.72 -16.36
CA LYS A 231 26.24 30.06 -15.95
C LYS A 231 25.41 30.54 -14.75
N SER A 232 24.08 30.43 -14.79
CA SER A 232 23.23 30.82 -13.65
C SER A 232 23.56 30.02 -12.38
N LEU A 233 23.95 28.76 -12.51
CA LEU A 233 24.40 27.95 -11.38
C LEU A 233 25.77 28.41 -10.84
N GLN A 234 26.70 28.82 -11.72
CA GLN A 234 27.96 29.44 -11.28
C GLN A 234 27.74 30.79 -10.60
N ASP A 235 26.84 31.62 -11.15
CA ASP A 235 26.45 32.90 -10.55
C ASP A 235 25.84 32.69 -9.16
N TYR A 236 25.02 31.64 -8.99
CA TYR A 236 24.51 31.21 -7.69
C TYR A 236 25.65 30.92 -6.70
N PHE A 237 26.59 30.04 -7.08
CA PHE A 237 27.73 29.66 -6.24
C PHE A 237 28.70 30.81 -5.94
N ALA A 238 28.73 31.84 -6.79
CA ALA A 238 29.52 33.05 -6.57
C ALA A 238 28.93 33.99 -5.51
N ASN A 239 27.66 33.80 -5.10
CA ASN A 239 27.05 34.67 -4.10
C ASN A 239 27.71 34.53 -2.72
N PRO A 240 27.86 35.64 -1.95
CA PRO A 240 28.48 35.62 -0.63
C PRO A 240 27.81 34.67 0.35
N TRP A 241 26.48 34.48 0.25
CA TRP A 241 25.73 33.61 1.15
C TRP A 241 26.15 32.13 1.10
N ILE A 242 26.76 31.65 0.00
CA ILE A 242 27.24 30.27 -0.10
C ILE A 242 28.55 30.08 0.69
N ARG A 243 29.42 31.10 0.70
CA ARG A 243 30.70 31.03 1.42
C ARG A 243 30.52 30.99 2.93
N ASP A 244 29.44 31.61 3.43
CA ASP A 244 29.06 31.68 4.83
C ASP A 244 27.72 30.97 5.10
N ALA A 245 27.47 29.83 4.44
CA ALA A 245 26.18 29.13 4.52
C ALA A 245 25.70 28.89 5.97
N VAL A 246 26.62 28.60 6.89
CA VAL A 246 26.35 28.37 8.33
C VAL A 246 25.72 29.57 9.05
N LYS A 247 25.84 30.78 8.47
CA LYS A 247 25.30 32.01 9.06
C LYS A 247 23.97 32.44 8.43
N LEU A 248 23.42 31.64 7.51
CA LEU A 248 22.19 32.03 6.83
C LEU A 248 21.00 32.00 7.77
N THR A 249 20.30 33.13 7.80
CA THR A 249 19.01 33.26 8.47
C THR A 249 17.88 32.72 7.59
N PRO A 250 16.72 32.36 8.17
CA PRO A 250 15.55 31.95 7.37
C PRO A 250 15.14 32.97 6.29
N ALA A 251 15.34 34.27 6.54
CA ALA A 251 15.08 35.33 5.57
C ALA A 251 16.07 35.29 4.39
N GLN A 252 17.34 35.03 4.64
CA GLN A 252 18.35 34.88 3.59
C GLN A 252 18.16 33.59 2.78
N HIS A 253 17.72 32.51 3.42
CA HIS A 253 17.29 31.30 2.70
C HIS A 253 16.13 31.60 1.75
N LEU A 254 15.13 32.36 2.20
CA LEU A 254 14.01 32.78 1.36
C LEU A 254 14.47 33.68 0.20
N GLU A 255 15.36 34.64 0.46
CA GLU A 255 15.94 35.52 -0.57
C GLU A 255 16.68 34.71 -1.64
N ALA A 256 17.52 33.75 -1.23
CA ALA A 256 18.24 32.87 -2.14
C ALA A 256 17.28 32.02 -2.98
N ALA A 257 16.25 31.42 -2.37
CA ALA A 257 15.24 30.65 -3.08
C ALA A 257 14.47 31.50 -4.11
N ALA A 258 14.10 32.73 -3.75
CA ALA A 258 13.43 33.67 -4.64
C ALA A 258 14.33 34.09 -5.81
N TRP A 259 15.62 34.35 -5.55
CA TRP A 259 16.61 34.66 -6.58
C TRP A 259 16.75 33.51 -7.58
N ILE A 260 16.87 32.26 -7.09
CA ILE A 260 16.94 31.06 -7.96
C ILE A 260 15.66 30.95 -8.81
N GLY A 261 14.48 31.14 -8.21
CA GLY A 261 13.21 31.15 -8.95
C GLY A 261 13.18 32.17 -10.09
N ALA A 262 13.73 33.37 -9.86
CA ALA A 262 13.85 34.39 -10.90
C ALA A 262 14.82 33.98 -12.02
N GLN A 263 15.96 33.35 -11.69
CA GLN A 263 16.88 32.82 -12.69
C GLN A 263 16.23 31.74 -13.56
N ILE A 264 15.48 30.82 -12.94
CA ILE A 264 14.74 29.77 -13.66
C ILE A 264 13.71 30.38 -14.61
N ALA A 265 12.97 31.40 -14.17
CA ALA A 265 12.00 32.09 -15.01
C ALA A 265 12.67 32.77 -16.21
N ALA A 266 13.82 33.43 -16.01
CA ALA A 266 14.60 34.04 -17.08
C ALA A 266 15.13 33.00 -18.07
N LEU A 267 15.69 31.88 -17.58
CA LEU A 267 16.17 30.77 -18.39
C LEU A 267 15.05 30.16 -19.23
N ARG A 268 13.89 29.82 -18.64
CA ARG A 268 12.76 29.26 -19.38
C ARG A 268 12.18 30.22 -20.42
N LYS A 269 12.28 31.54 -20.19
CA LYS A 269 11.88 32.55 -21.18
C LYS A 269 12.83 32.58 -22.38
N ALA A 270 14.13 32.45 -22.15
CA ALA A 270 15.15 32.47 -23.20
C ALA A 270 15.27 31.12 -23.93
N GLU A 271 15.19 30.03 -23.19
CA GLU A 271 15.36 28.65 -23.64
C GLU A 271 14.31 27.76 -22.95
N PRO A 272 13.10 27.61 -23.51
CA PRO A 272 12.01 26.87 -22.88
C PRO A 272 12.32 25.40 -22.56
N ALA A 273 13.28 24.79 -23.27
CA ALA A 273 13.73 23.42 -23.07
C ALA A 273 14.94 23.28 -22.12
N ALA A 274 15.43 24.39 -21.53
CA ALA A 274 16.57 24.35 -20.63
C ALA A 274 16.28 23.46 -19.42
N ASN A 275 17.19 22.52 -19.14
CA ASN A 275 17.12 21.75 -17.90
C ASN A 275 17.52 22.65 -16.71
N VAL A 276 16.59 22.79 -15.76
CA VAL A 276 16.77 23.63 -14.56
C VAL A 276 16.79 22.81 -13.26
N ASP A 277 16.83 21.47 -13.35
CA ASP A 277 16.69 20.58 -12.19
C ASP A 277 17.72 20.85 -11.09
N ALA A 278 18.98 21.15 -11.46
CA ALA A 278 20.02 21.51 -10.49
C ALA A 278 19.68 22.79 -9.72
N LEU A 279 19.17 23.82 -10.41
CA LEU A 279 18.74 25.07 -9.77
C LEU A 279 17.53 24.83 -8.86
N VAL A 280 16.54 24.04 -9.33
CA VAL A 280 15.37 23.68 -8.52
C VAL A 280 15.79 22.94 -7.24
N LEU A 281 16.79 22.05 -7.33
CA LEU A 281 17.35 21.31 -6.19
C LEU A 281 17.90 22.26 -5.11
N PHE A 282 18.73 23.24 -5.48
CA PHE A 282 19.24 24.24 -4.54
C PHE A 282 18.14 25.15 -4.01
N GLY A 283 17.19 25.54 -4.85
CA GLY A 283 16.01 26.30 -4.45
C GLY A 283 15.20 25.57 -3.36
N ALA A 284 14.99 24.25 -3.52
CA ALA A 284 14.34 23.43 -2.51
C ALA A 284 15.17 23.31 -1.22
N GLY A 285 16.48 23.13 -1.33
CA GLY A 285 17.38 23.12 -0.17
C GLY A 285 17.29 24.40 0.65
N HIS A 286 17.15 25.56 0.01
CA HIS A 286 16.90 26.82 0.69
C HIS A 286 15.49 26.94 1.27
N LEU A 287 14.45 26.57 0.51
CA LEU A 287 13.06 26.58 1.01
C LEU A 287 12.88 25.70 2.26
N GLY A 288 13.66 24.62 2.38
CA GLY A 288 13.66 23.73 3.54
C GLY A 288 13.91 24.44 4.87
N HIS A 289 14.58 25.60 4.86
CA HIS A 289 14.91 26.40 6.03
C HIS A 289 14.24 27.78 6.06
N ALA A 290 13.45 28.12 5.03
CA ALA A 290 12.69 29.36 5.01
C ALA A 290 11.50 29.27 5.98
N ALA A 291 11.16 30.40 6.63
CA ALA A 291 9.98 30.46 7.48
C ALA A 291 8.70 30.29 6.62
N PRO A 292 7.71 29.48 7.03
CA PRO A 292 6.48 29.33 6.27
C PRO A 292 5.70 30.64 6.22
N GLY A 293 5.20 31.01 5.04
CA GLY A 293 4.43 32.24 4.84
C GLY A 293 4.21 32.58 3.36
N PRO A 294 3.45 33.66 3.05
CA PRO A 294 3.07 34.01 1.68
C PRO A 294 4.25 34.20 0.72
N GLU A 295 5.36 34.78 1.18
CA GLU A 295 6.56 34.95 0.36
C GLU A 295 7.26 33.62 0.07
N THR A 296 7.26 32.68 1.02
CA THR A 296 7.76 31.31 0.82
C THR A 296 6.92 30.56 -0.19
N GLU A 297 5.59 30.72 -0.16
CA GLU A 297 4.71 30.14 -1.17
C GLU A 297 4.97 30.71 -2.58
N LYS A 298 5.22 32.02 -2.66
CA LYS A 298 5.56 32.71 -3.91
C LYS A 298 6.88 32.21 -4.47
N ALA A 299 7.92 32.08 -3.63
CA ALA A 299 9.21 31.52 -4.01
C ALA A 299 9.07 30.04 -4.46
N ALA A 300 8.29 29.24 -3.74
CA ALA A 300 8.00 27.86 -4.11
C ALA A 300 7.33 27.73 -5.48
N LYS A 301 6.33 28.57 -5.76
CA LYS A 301 5.67 28.62 -7.07
C LYS A 301 6.64 29.03 -8.19
N ALA A 302 7.54 29.97 -7.92
CA ALA A 302 8.58 30.37 -8.88
C ALA A 302 9.55 29.23 -9.23
N LEU A 303 9.81 28.31 -8.28
CA LEU A 303 10.59 27.09 -8.50
C LEU A 303 9.79 25.96 -9.17
N GLY A 304 8.48 26.14 -9.39
CA GLY A 304 7.59 25.14 -9.97
C GLY A 304 6.98 24.15 -8.97
N PHE A 305 7.05 24.44 -7.66
CA PHE A 305 6.38 23.66 -6.63
C PHE A 305 4.92 24.10 -6.44
N ILE A 306 4.10 23.17 -5.97
CA ILE A 306 2.80 23.47 -5.38
C ILE A 306 2.95 23.59 -3.86
N VAL A 307 2.01 24.27 -3.22
CA VAL A 307 1.95 24.37 -1.76
C VAL A 307 0.67 23.72 -1.29
N GLN A 308 0.77 22.74 -0.39
CA GLN A 308 -0.35 22.10 0.27
C GLN A 308 -0.15 22.18 1.78
N ASN A 309 -1.14 22.71 2.50
CA ASN A 309 -1.07 22.89 3.96
C ASN A 309 0.18 23.65 4.41
N GLY A 310 0.60 24.68 3.67
CA GLY A 310 1.78 25.48 3.96
C GLY A 310 3.14 24.81 3.69
N VAL A 311 3.15 23.58 3.17
CA VAL A 311 4.37 22.86 2.81
C VAL A 311 4.56 22.92 1.29
N PRO A 312 5.72 23.35 0.76
CA PRO A 312 6.01 23.27 -0.66
C PRO A 312 6.38 21.85 -1.11
N GLY A 313 6.16 21.51 -2.37
CA GLY A 313 6.62 20.25 -2.95
C GLY A 313 6.15 19.97 -4.36
N THR A 314 6.50 18.81 -4.88
CA THR A 314 6.00 18.30 -6.17
C THR A 314 4.75 17.44 -5.95
N LEU A 315 3.89 17.31 -6.96
CA LEU A 315 2.75 16.38 -6.91
C LEU A 315 3.18 14.94 -6.58
N GLU A 316 4.28 14.49 -7.19
CA GLU A 316 4.92 13.20 -6.87
C GLU A 316 5.34 13.12 -5.41
N GLY A 317 6.01 14.14 -4.87
CA GLY A 317 6.48 14.16 -3.48
C GLY A 317 5.34 14.08 -2.46
N PHE A 318 4.22 14.79 -2.71
CA PHE A 318 3.02 14.67 -1.86
C PHE A 318 2.40 13.28 -1.93
N ALA A 319 2.25 12.72 -3.13
CA ALA A 319 1.67 11.38 -3.32
C ALA A 319 2.53 10.30 -2.65
N VAL A 320 3.85 10.33 -2.88
CA VAL A 320 4.81 9.43 -2.24
C VAL A 320 4.73 9.52 -0.73
N ARG A 321 4.73 10.74 -0.16
CA ARG A 321 4.70 10.93 1.29
C ARG A 321 3.41 10.39 1.91
N ASP A 322 2.27 10.60 1.26
CA ASP A 322 1.00 10.08 1.75
C ASP A 322 0.96 8.55 1.68
N LEU A 323 1.34 7.96 0.54
CA LEU A 323 1.41 6.52 0.35
C LEU A 323 2.36 5.85 1.35
N ASP A 324 3.55 6.41 1.55
CA ASP A 324 4.52 5.90 2.53
C ASP A 324 4.00 6.02 3.96
N GLY A 325 3.31 7.11 4.30
CA GLY A 325 2.64 7.27 5.60
C GLY A 325 1.62 6.18 5.90
N TRP A 326 0.84 5.75 4.89
CA TRP A 326 -0.06 4.60 5.01
C TRP A 326 0.70 3.29 5.22
N ILE A 327 1.77 3.06 4.46
CA ILE A 327 2.61 1.85 4.55
C ILE A 327 3.28 1.76 5.92
N ALA A 328 3.87 2.85 6.41
CA ALA A 328 4.51 2.93 7.72
C ALA A 328 3.53 2.64 8.87
N SER A 329 2.24 2.94 8.67
CA SER A 329 1.16 2.64 9.61
C SER A 329 0.63 1.20 9.52
N GLY A 330 1.16 0.37 8.62
CA GLY A 330 0.67 -0.99 8.35
C GLY A 330 -0.60 -1.04 7.50
N ASP A 331 -1.01 0.08 6.91
CA ASP A 331 -2.28 0.24 6.19
C ASP A 331 -2.10 0.06 4.68
N PHE A 332 -1.56 -1.08 4.26
CA PHE A 332 -1.13 -1.29 2.88
C PHE A 332 -2.30 -1.23 1.87
N ASP A 333 -3.46 -1.78 2.21
CA ASP A 333 -4.66 -1.71 1.37
C ASP A 333 -5.11 -0.26 1.12
N LEU A 334 -4.89 0.63 2.11
CA LEU A 334 -5.21 2.04 2.00
C LEU A 334 -4.26 2.76 1.04
N ALA A 335 -2.96 2.47 1.13
CA ALA A 335 -1.99 2.96 0.15
C ALA A 335 -2.39 2.53 -1.28
N ALA A 336 -2.79 1.27 -1.46
CA ALA A 336 -3.24 0.79 -2.78
C ALA A 336 -4.53 1.45 -3.28
N LEU A 337 -5.47 1.75 -2.38
CA LEU A 337 -6.72 2.45 -2.71
C LEU A 337 -6.47 3.93 -3.03
N ALA A 338 -5.69 4.63 -2.20
CA ALA A 338 -5.31 6.03 -2.40
C ALA A 338 -4.61 6.22 -3.75
N PHE A 339 -3.70 5.30 -4.10
CA PHE A 339 -3.12 5.30 -5.45
C PHE A 339 -4.19 5.18 -6.53
N THR A 340 -5.10 4.20 -6.41
CA THR A 340 -6.10 3.93 -7.47
C THR A 340 -7.09 5.08 -7.65
N LYS A 341 -7.48 5.76 -6.57
CA LYS A 341 -8.52 6.80 -6.58
C LYS A 341 -7.95 8.22 -6.76
N GLU A 342 -6.80 8.51 -6.18
CA GLU A 342 -6.27 9.88 -6.08
C GLU A 342 -5.00 10.08 -6.91
N PHE A 343 -4.04 9.15 -6.83
CA PHE A 343 -2.69 9.36 -7.39
C PHE A 343 -2.41 8.66 -8.72
N ARG A 344 -3.37 7.93 -9.28
CA ARG A 344 -3.20 7.14 -10.53
C ARG A 344 -2.80 8.02 -11.72
N SER A 345 -3.19 9.28 -11.73
CA SER A 345 -2.84 10.26 -12.76
C SER A 345 -1.39 10.74 -12.68
N ILE A 346 -0.73 10.56 -11.53
CA ILE A 346 0.68 10.92 -11.31
C ILE A 346 1.53 9.73 -11.74
N ASP A 347 1.74 9.59 -13.05
CA ASP A 347 2.41 8.44 -13.66
C ASP A 347 3.94 8.57 -13.61
N THR A 348 4.49 8.60 -12.40
CA THR A 348 5.94 8.66 -12.18
C THR A 348 6.48 7.36 -11.59
N PRO A 349 7.78 7.05 -11.80
CA PRO A 349 8.39 5.86 -11.24
C PRO A 349 8.27 5.76 -9.71
N ALA A 350 8.39 6.88 -8.98
CA ALA A 350 8.35 6.87 -7.53
C ALA A 350 6.96 6.48 -6.99
N VAL A 351 5.90 7.14 -7.48
CA VAL A 351 4.52 6.83 -7.04
C VAL A 351 4.16 5.38 -7.38
N ARG A 352 4.50 4.92 -8.59
CA ARG A 352 4.28 3.53 -9.02
C ARG A 352 5.06 2.52 -8.19
N PHE A 353 6.29 2.85 -7.81
CA PHE A 353 7.14 1.98 -6.99
C PHE A 353 6.60 1.83 -5.57
N VAL A 354 6.26 2.94 -4.91
CA VAL A 354 5.67 2.91 -3.56
C VAL A 354 4.34 2.15 -3.57
N TRP A 355 3.51 2.35 -4.61
CA TRP A 355 2.28 1.56 -4.81
C TRP A 355 2.56 0.06 -5.00
N ALA A 356 3.53 -0.31 -5.84
CA ALA A 356 3.89 -1.71 -6.07
C ALA A 356 4.45 -2.37 -4.79
N TYR A 357 5.19 -1.63 -3.97
CA TYR A 357 5.62 -2.07 -2.66
C TYR A 357 4.43 -2.27 -1.70
N ALA A 358 3.47 -1.36 -1.65
CA ALA A 358 2.24 -1.55 -0.89
C ALA A 358 1.50 -2.83 -1.31
N LEU A 359 1.35 -3.09 -2.62
CA LEU A 359 0.78 -4.34 -3.13
C LEU A 359 1.55 -5.58 -2.69
N THR A 360 2.88 -5.47 -2.59
CA THR A 360 3.74 -6.56 -2.10
C THR A 360 3.47 -6.83 -0.62
N CYS A 361 3.37 -5.78 0.20
CA CYS A 361 3.00 -5.89 1.61
C CYS A 361 1.59 -6.48 1.80
N ILE A 362 0.60 -6.09 0.98
CA ILE A 362 -0.74 -6.69 0.99
C ILE A 362 -0.66 -8.19 0.69
N ALA A 363 0.05 -8.57 -0.39
CA ALA A 363 0.16 -9.96 -0.81
C ALA A 363 0.86 -10.82 0.26
N GLN A 364 1.88 -10.25 0.91
CA GLN A 364 2.58 -10.87 2.03
C GLN A 364 1.68 -11.05 3.25
N ALA A 365 0.99 -10.00 3.70
CA ALA A 365 0.08 -10.04 4.85
C ALA A 365 -1.07 -11.03 4.64
N LYS A 366 -1.64 -11.06 3.42
CA LYS A 366 -2.74 -11.97 3.05
C LYS A 366 -2.28 -13.35 2.59
N LYS A 367 -0.95 -13.55 2.46
CA LYS A 367 -0.33 -14.80 1.99
C LYS A 367 -0.85 -15.27 0.62
N LYS A 368 -1.26 -14.34 -0.26
CA LYS A 368 -1.84 -14.65 -1.57
C LYS A 368 -1.76 -13.45 -2.52
N GLY A 369 -1.97 -13.66 -3.82
CA GLY A 369 -2.12 -12.58 -4.79
C GLY A 369 -0.81 -11.92 -5.24
N PHE A 370 0.32 -12.64 -5.18
CA PHE A 370 1.65 -12.17 -5.56
C PHE A 370 1.80 -11.79 -7.05
N ASP A 371 0.90 -12.23 -7.92
CA ASP A 371 0.92 -11.87 -9.34
C ASP A 371 0.69 -10.36 -9.56
N ARG A 372 -0.12 -9.72 -8.70
CA ARG A 372 -0.45 -8.30 -8.80
C ARG A 372 0.76 -7.38 -8.54
N PRO A 373 1.54 -7.52 -7.45
CA PRO A 373 2.76 -6.74 -7.27
C PRO A 373 3.83 -7.03 -8.34
N VAL A 374 3.95 -8.28 -8.82
CA VAL A 374 4.87 -8.61 -9.93
C VAL A 374 4.49 -7.83 -11.20
N SER A 375 3.21 -7.81 -11.57
CA SER A 375 2.71 -7.04 -12.70
C SER A 375 2.94 -5.53 -12.50
N ALA A 376 2.66 -5.02 -11.31
CA ALA A 376 2.88 -3.61 -10.96
C ALA A 376 4.35 -3.19 -11.12
N LEU A 377 5.30 -3.95 -10.57
CA LEU A 377 6.74 -3.70 -10.68
C LEU A 377 7.22 -3.72 -12.14
N ASN A 378 6.74 -4.67 -12.94
CA ASN A 378 7.11 -4.77 -14.35
C ASN A 378 6.50 -3.65 -15.22
N SER A 379 5.43 -3.00 -14.75
CA SER A 379 4.76 -1.91 -15.47
C SER A 379 5.41 -0.54 -15.29
N ILE A 380 6.38 -0.40 -14.37
CA ILE A 380 7.00 0.88 -14.06
C ILE A 380 7.95 1.28 -15.20
N ALA A 381 7.60 2.34 -15.92
CA ALA A 381 8.43 2.87 -16.99
C ALA A 381 9.60 3.68 -16.43
N VAL A 382 10.83 3.18 -16.60
CA VAL A 382 12.07 3.87 -16.19
C VAL A 382 13.08 3.89 -17.32
N THR A 383 13.80 5.00 -17.46
CA THR A 383 14.85 5.18 -18.47
C THR A 383 16.22 4.70 -17.99
N ALA A 384 16.48 4.78 -16.68
CA ALA A 384 17.76 4.39 -16.08
C ALA A 384 17.90 2.85 -16.03
N PRO A 385 18.92 2.26 -16.68
CA PRO A 385 19.10 0.79 -16.71
C PRO A 385 19.24 0.16 -15.32
N ALA A 386 19.98 0.80 -14.40
CA ALA A 386 20.16 0.30 -13.04
C ALA A 386 18.83 0.18 -12.27
N VAL A 387 17.92 1.15 -12.46
CA VAL A 387 16.59 1.12 -11.84
C VAL A 387 15.74 0.01 -12.45
N LYS A 388 15.79 -0.15 -13.78
CA LYS A 388 15.07 -1.22 -14.49
C LYS A 388 15.52 -2.61 -14.01
N ASP A 389 16.82 -2.82 -13.89
CA ASP A 389 17.40 -4.07 -13.39
C ASP A 389 16.97 -4.35 -11.95
N HIS A 390 17.00 -3.32 -11.08
CA HIS A 390 16.53 -3.44 -9.71
C HIS A 390 15.06 -3.88 -9.62
N LEU A 391 14.17 -3.21 -10.38
CA LEU A 391 12.74 -3.53 -10.40
C LEU A 391 12.47 -4.96 -10.91
N ALA A 392 13.20 -5.39 -11.94
CA ALA A 392 13.11 -6.76 -12.46
C ALA A 392 13.59 -7.80 -11.43
N ALA A 393 14.70 -7.52 -10.72
CA ALA A 393 15.20 -8.37 -9.66
C ALA A 393 14.21 -8.46 -8.47
N LEU A 394 13.57 -7.34 -8.12
CA LEU A 394 12.54 -7.32 -7.08
C LEU A 394 11.29 -8.10 -7.51
N ALA A 395 10.80 -7.90 -8.73
CA ALA A 395 9.67 -8.65 -9.28
C ALA A 395 9.96 -10.17 -9.32
N LYS A 396 11.18 -10.56 -9.70
CA LYS A 396 11.64 -11.96 -9.65
C LYS A 396 11.64 -12.49 -8.21
N SER A 397 12.10 -11.70 -7.24
CA SER A 397 12.08 -12.08 -5.82
C SER A 397 10.65 -12.31 -5.31
N VAL A 398 9.73 -11.40 -5.61
CA VAL A 398 8.30 -11.53 -5.27
C VAL A 398 7.71 -12.80 -5.91
N LYS A 399 8.00 -13.06 -7.18
CA LYS A 399 7.52 -14.26 -7.89
C LYS A 399 8.07 -15.56 -7.31
N THR A 400 9.35 -15.60 -6.95
CA THR A 400 10.00 -16.79 -6.39
C THR A 400 9.49 -17.11 -4.98
N ALA A 401 9.35 -16.08 -4.14
CA ALA A 401 8.83 -16.19 -2.78
C ALA A 401 7.32 -16.47 -2.75
N GLY A 402 6.59 -15.97 -3.76
CA GLY A 402 5.15 -16.09 -3.85
C GLY A 402 4.64 -17.54 -3.78
N VAL A 403 3.53 -17.73 -3.07
CA VAL A 403 2.80 -18.99 -3.04
C VAL A 403 1.96 -19.15 -4.31
N CYS A 404 1.71 -20.39 -4.71
CA CYS A 404 0.87 -20.71 -5.86
C CYS A 404 -0.53 -20.09 -5.69
N SER A 405 -0.99 -19.29 -6.66
CA SER A 405 -2.28 -18.60 -6.60
C SER A 405 -3.48 -19.56 -6.57
N HIS A 406 -3.32 -20.78 -7.10
CA HIS A 406 -4.41 -21.76 -7.19
C HIS A 406 -4.61 -22.54 -5.89
N CYS A 407 -3.53 -23.05 -5.28
CA CYS A 407 -3.61 -23.79 -4.02
C CYS A 407 -3.27 -22.96 -2.78
N GLN A 408 -2.96 -21.68 -2.95
CA GLN A 408 -2.60 -20.76 -1.85
C GLN A 408 -1.42 -21.27 -1.00
N GLY A 409 -0.51 -22.02 -1.61
CA GLY A 409 0.68 -22.57 -0.95
C GLY A 409 0.50 -23.94 -0.32
N GLU A 410 -0.73 -24.49 -0.25
CA GLU A 410 -0.98 -25.80 0.36
C GLU A 410 -0.48 -26.99 -0.47
N GLY A 411 -0.02 -26.76 -1.70
CA GLY A 411 0.37 -27.85 -2.62
C GLY A 411 -0.80 -28.73 -3.09
N LYS A 412 -1.97 -28.64 -2.45
CA LYS A 412 -3.11 -29.52 -2.67
C LYS A 412 -4.41 -28.73 -2.83
N LEU A 413 -5.36 -29.33 -3.50
CA LEU A 413 -6.69 -28.77 -3.77
C LEU A 413 -7.73 -29.74 -3.21
N ARG A 414 -8.75 -29.22 -2.52
CA ARG A 414 -9.87 -30.05 -2.02
C ARG A 414 -10.52 -30.76 -3.21
N CYS A 415 -10.67 -32.08 -3.13
CA CYS A 415 -11.25 -32.85 -4.23
C CYS A 415 -12.72 -32.46 -4.40
N THR A 416 -13.11 -32.03 -5.60
CA THR A 416 -14.49 -31.64 -5.92
C THR A 416 -15.48 -32.79 -5.90
N ASN A 417 -15.02 -34.05 -5.99
CA ASN A 417 -15.90 -35.23 -5.98
C ASN A 417 -16.31 -35.68 -4.57
N CYS A 418 -15.40 -35.61 -3.60
CA CYS A 418 -15.66 -36.07 -2.22
C CYS A 418 -15.59 -34.96 -1.19
N HIS A 419 -15.30 -33.73 -1.63
CA HIS A 419 -15.17 -32.55 -0.79
C HIS A 419 -14.23 -32.77 0.40
N GLY A 420 -13.10 -33.45 0.21
CA GLY A 420 -12.13 -33.72 1.29
C GLY A 420 -12.47 -34.87 2.23
N VAL A 421 -13.67 -35.45 2.16
CA VAL A 421 -14.12 -36.51 3.08
C VAL A 421 -13.52 -37.88 2.74
N LYS A 422 -12.72 -37.98 1.67
CA LYS A 422 -12.10 -39.21 1.13
C LYS A 422 -13.09 -40.25 0.62
N GLU A 423 -14.38 -40.02 0.81
CA GLU A 423 -15.47 -40.91 0.45
C GLU A 423 -16.58 -40.14 -0.24
N VAL A 424 -17.19 -40.75 -1.25
CA VAL A 424 -18.41 -40.26 -1.90
C VAL A 424 -19.57 -40.98 -1.25
N ARG A 425 -20.44 -40.22 -0.58
CA ARG A 425 -21.61 -40.75 0.10
C ARG A 425 -22.83 -40.58 -0.79
N THR A 426 -23.42 -41.69 -1.23
CA THR A 426 -24.67 -41.65 -1.99
C THR A 426 -25.83 -41.60 -1.01
N ALA A 427 -26.60 -40.51 -1.03
CA ALA A 427 -27.79 -40.37 -0.19
C ALA A 427 -28.72 -41.57 -0.42
N CYS A 428 -29.14 -42.22 0.67
CA CYS A 428 -30.02 -43.38 0.58
C CYS A 428 -31.33 -42.99 -0.10
N ALA A 429 -31.70 -43.70 -1.17
CA ALA A 429 -32.86 -43.39 -2.00
C ALA A 429 -34.17 -43.41 -1.19
N LYS A 430 -34.24 -44.25 -0.15
CA LYS A 430 -35.43 -44.40 0.69
C LYS A 430 -35.63 -43.27 1.70
N CYS A 431 -34.56 -42.72 2.27
CA CYS A 431 -34.66 -41.67 3.30
C CYS A 431 -34.13 -40.30 2.86
N GLY A 432 -33.63 -40.18 1.63
CA GLY A 432 -33.08 -38.94 1.08
C GLY A 432 -31.90 -38.40 1.88
N GLY A 433 -31.03 -39.26 2.42
CA GLY A 433 -29.86 -38.82 3.21
C GLY A 433 -30.10 -38.63 4.70
N LYS A 434 -31.35 -38.66 5.18
CA LYS A 434 -31.69 -38.31 6.57
C LYS A 434 -31.33 -39.39 7.60
N GLY A 435 -31.06 -40.61 7.15
CA GLY A 435 -30.79 -41.76 8.02
C GLY A 435 -32.02 -42.29 8.78
N LYS A 436 -33.08 -41.49 8.87
CA LYS A 436 -34.34 -41.85 9.51
C LYS A 436 -35.51 -41.48 8.60
N TYR A 437 -36.62 -42.19 8.71
CA TYR A 437 -37.88 -41.80 8.06
C TYR A 437 -39.02 -41.85 9.07
N GLN A 438 -40.06 -41.08 8.76
CA GLN A 438 -41.25 -41.01 9.58
C GLN A 438 -42.01 -42.33 9.44
N PRO A 439 -42.25 -43.08 10.53
CA PRO A 439 -42.99 -44.33 10.43
C PRO A 439 -44.40 -44.04 9.89
N PRO A 440 -44.97 -44.96 9.09
CA PRO A 440 -46.34 -44.84 8.62
C PRO A 440 -47.29 -44.61 9.80
N GLY A 441 -48.12 -43.56 9.72
CA GLY A 441 -49.11 -43.22 10.75
C GLY A 441 -48.66 -42.18 11.79
N LEU A 442 -47.39 -41.79 11.85
CA LEU A 442 -46.99 -40.65 12.68
C LEU A 442 -47.41 -39.35 11.98
N VAL A 443 -48.34 -38.59 12.56
CA VAL A 443 -48.73 -37.26 12.06
C VAL A 443 -47.96 -36.20 12.86
N ILE A 444 -47.02 -35.51 12.22
CA ILE A 444 -46.36 -34.35 12.84
C ILE A 444 -47.22 -33.13 12.52
N PRO A 445 -47.77 -32.43 13.54
CA PRO A 445 -48.51 -31.20 13.30
C PRO A 445 -47.60 -30.18 12.59
N PRO A 446 -48.10 -29.39 11.63
CA PRO A 446 -47.29 -28.50 10.81
C PRO A 446 -46.46 -27.47 11.60
N ASN A 447 -46.88 -27.13 12.82
CA ASN A 447 -46.18 -26.17 13.70
C ASN A 447 -45.37 -26.82 14.82
N ALA A 448 -45.27 -28.15 14.85
CA ALA A 448 -44.60 -28.84 15.95
C ALA A 448 -43.08 -28.87 15.73
N ASN A 449 -42.31 -28.52 16.77
CA ASN A 449 -40.85 -28.54 16.70
C ASN A 449 -40.35 -29.95 16.32
N PRO A 450 -39.70 -30.15 15.15
CA PRO A 450 -39.29 -31.46 14.66
C PRO A 450 -38.38 -32.22 15.65
N ARG A 451 -37.60 -31.48 16.46
CA ARG A 451 -36.72 -32.06 17.48
C ARG A 451 -37.48 -32.81 18.58
N ARG A 452 -38.73 -32.45 18.88
CA ARG A 452 -39.53 -33.19 19.88
C ARG A 452 -39.90 -34.60 19.44
N PHE A 453 -39.96 -34.84 18.13
CA PHE A 453 -40.34 -36.12 17.54
C PHE A 453 -39.13 -36.95 17.09
N GLU A 454 -37.91 -36.46 17.31
CA GLU A 454 -36.67 -37.07 16.82
C GLU A 454 -36.47 -38.51 17.33
N ARG A 455 -37.03 -38.84 18.50
CA ARG A 455 -37.08 -40.19 19.08
C ARG A 455 -38.13 -41.10 18.45
N SER A 456 -39.14 -40.54 17.78
CA SER A 456 -40.24 -41.25 17.13
C SER A 456 -39.93 -41.62 15.67
N PHE A 457 -38.84 -41.11 15.10
CA PHE A 457 -38.38 -41.53 13.78
C PHE A 457 -37.70 -42.88 13.86
N THR A 458 -38.01 -43.75 12.90
CA THR A 458 -37.35 -45.07 12.79
C THR A 458 -36.10 -44.94 11.93
N ASN A 459 -35.04 -45.65 12.33
CA ASN A 459 -33.82 -45.74 11.51
C ASN A 459 -34.16 -46.34 10.16
N CYS A 460 -33.64 -45.73 9.10
CA CYS A 460 -33.85 -46.20 7.75
C CYS A 460 -33.15 -47.54 7.57
N LEU A 461 -33.94 -48.62 7.44
CA LEU A 461 -33.46 -49.99 7.32
C LEU A 461 -32.41 -50.18 6.20
N PRO A 462 -32.61 -49.69 4.97
CA PRO A 462 -31.62 -49.82 3.89
C PRO A 462 -30.23 -49.27 4.23
N CYS A 463 -30.16 -48.12 4.90
CA CYS A 463 -28.87 -47.50 5.26
C CYS A 463 -28.50 -47.72 6.73
N LYS A 464 -29.25 -48.55 7.47
CA LYS A 464 -29.07 -48.82 8.91
C LYS A 464 -28.89 -47.56 9.76
N GLY A 465 -29.65 -46.49 9.46
CA GLY A 465 -29.53 -45.23 10.21
C GLY A 465 -28.45 -44.25 9.72
N SER A 466 -27.54 -44.65 8.82
CA SER A 466 -26.41 -43.81 8.41
C SER A 466 -26.80 -42.64 7.50
N GLY A 467 -27.93 -42.77 6.78
CA GLY A 467 -28.35 -41.85 5.74
C GLY A 467 -27.79 -42.16 4.35
N PHE A 468 -26.82 -43.05 4.24
CA PHE A 468 -26.09 -43.30 3.00
C PHE A 468 -26.15 -44.78 2.61
N GLU A 469 -26.47 -45.05 1.34
CA GLU A 469 -26.59 -46.42 0.82
C GLU A 469 -25.23 -47.04 0.49
N LYS A 470 -24.30 -46.22 -0.01
CA LYS A 470 -22.92 -46.62 -0.31
C LYS A 470 -21.97 -45.52 0.10
N VAL A 471 -20.92 -45.94 0.78
CA VAL A 471 -19.75 -45.14 1.09
C VAL A 471 -18.63 -45.70 0.23
N LEU A 472 -18.35 -45.03 -0.88
CA LEU A 472 -17.28 -45.43 -1.80
C LEU A 472 -16.07 -44.56 -1.53
N ARG A 473 -14.87 -45.15 -1.44
CA ARG A 473 -13.63 -44.36 -1.46
C ARG A 473 -13.60 -43.54 -2.74
N CYS A 474 -13.21 -42.28 -2.63
CA CYS A 474 -13.14 -41.40 -3.79
C CYS A 474 -12.09 -41.92 -4.77
N GLU A 475 -12.51 -42.33 -5.96
CA GLU A 475 -11.57 -42.86 -6.97
C GLU A 475 -10.62 -41.78 -7.52
N LYS A 476 -11.06 -40.51 -7.50
CA LYS A 476 -10.27 -39.38 -8.00
C LYS A 476 -9.17 -38.92 -7.04
N CYS A 477 -9.31 -39.17 -5.74
CA CYS A 477 -8.32 -38.75 -4.75
C CYS A 477 -8.15 -39.79 -3.64
N LYS A 478 -6.91 -40.07 -3.26
CA LYS A 478 -6.65 -41.01 -2.16
C LYS A 478 -6.98 -40.43 -0.79
N ASP A 479 -6.68 -39.15 -0.59
CA ASP A 479 -6.73 -38.51 0.74
C ASP A 479 -7.73 -37.36 0.85
N GLY A 480 -8.67 -37.25 -0.09
CA GLY A 480 -9.61 -36.13 -0.13
C GLY A 480 -9.08 -34.90 -0.86
N TYR A 481 -7.80 -34.91 -1.24
CA TYR A 481 -7.13 -33.80 -1.92
C TYR A 481 -6.47 -34.26 -3.23
N LEU A 482 -6.44 -33.35 -4.21
CA LEU A 482 -5.71 -33.48 -5.46
C LEU A 482 -4.41 -32.69 -5.37
N LYS A 483 -3.30 -33.21 -5.92
CA LYS A 483 -2.09 -32.39 -6.06
C LYS A 483 -2.38 -31.20 -6.97
N CYS A 484 -1.96 -30.01 -6.55
CA CYS A 484 -2.07 -28.82 -7.37
C CYS A 484 -1.15 -28.97 -8.57
N LYS A 485 -1.72 -28.96 -9.78
CA LYS A 485 -0.96 -29.13 -11.03
C LYS A 485 -0.05 -27.95 -11.37
N GLN A 486 -0.27 -26.78 -10.78
CA GLN A 486 0.55 -25.59 -11.07
C GLN A 486 1.85 -25.54 -10.27
N CYS A 487 1.88 -26.17 -9.10
CA CYS A 487 3.08 -26.23 -8.25
C CYS A 487 3.53 -27.67 -8.00
N ASP A 488 3.00 -28.63 -8.75
CA ASP A 488 3.28 -30.07 -8.65
C ASP A 488 3.19 -30.66 -7.24
N GLY A 489 2.34 -30.08 -6.38
CA GLY A 489 2.20 -30.54 -5.00
C GLY A 489 3.15 -29.89 -4.01
N ALA A 490 4.03 -28.97 -4.43
CA ALA A 490 4.97 -28.32 -3.53
C ALA A 490 4.21 -27.41 -2.55
N GLU A 491 4.23 -27.78 -1.26
CA GLU A 491 3.86 -26.89 -0.17
C GLU A 491 4.96 -25.82 -0.03
N LYS A 492 4.54 -24.56 0.00
CA LYS A 492 5.43 -23.44 0.30
C LYS A 492 4.90 -22.73 1.54
N PRO A 493 5.72 -22.51 2.57
CA PRO A 493 5.32 -21.65 3.68
C PRO A 493 5.02 -20.25 3.15
N ALA A 494 4.18 -19.52 3.88
CA ALA A 494 3.91 -18.13 3.54
C ALA A 494 5.22 -17.32 3.66
N PRO A 495 5.62 -16.59 2.61
CA PRO A 495 6.87 -15.87 2.64
C PRO A 495 6.80 -14.71 3.64
N GLU A 496 7.88 -14.50 4.37
CA GLU A 496 8.13 -13.27 5.09
C GLU A 496 8.62 -12.19 4.12
N MET A 497 8.53 -10.92 4.52
CA MET A 497 9.11 -9.84 3.69
C MET A 497 10.61 -10.03 3.47
N GLY A 498 11.31 -10.61 4.47
CA GLY A 498 12.73 -10.96 4.38
C GLY A 498 13.06 -11.98 3.29
N ASP A 499 12.11 -12.83 2.89
CA ASP A 499 12.27 -13.78 1.79
C ASP A 499 12.20 -13.11 0.41
N ILE A 500 11.60 -11.91 0.35
CA ILE A 500 11.45 -11.11 -0.87
C ILE A 500 12.60 -10.12 -0.98
N CYS A 501 12.86 -9.33 0.07
CA CYS A 501 13.90 -8.33 0.07
C CYS A 501 14.38 -8.01 1.49
N ALA A 502 15.65 -7.62 1.63
CA ALA A 502 16.08 -6.87 2.80
C ALA A 502 15.73 -5.39 2.62
N ALA A 503 15.43 -4.68 3.70
CA ALA A 503 15.15 -3.26 3.67
C ALA A 503 16.05 -2.52 4.67
N ALA A 504 16.71 -1.47 4.22
CA ALA A 504 17.48 -0.56 5.06
C ALA A 504 16.98 0.88 4.86
N PRO A 505 17.04 1.75 5.88
CA PRO A 505 16.77 3.18 5.68
C PRO A 505 17.63 3.73 4.54
N CYS A 506 17.04 4.54 3.68
CA CYS A 506 17.77 5.19 2.60
C CYS A 506 18.76 6.21 3.19
N PRO A 507 20.06 6.11 2.90
CA PRO A 507 21.05 7.03 3.49
C PRO A 507 20.95 8.45 2.94
N ASP A 508 20.34 8.65 1.77
CA ASP A 508 20.25 9.98 1.16
C ASP A 508 19.09 10.80 1.74
N CYS A 509 18.04 10.16 2.26
CA CYS A 509 16.88 10.83 2.88
C CYS A 509 16.61 10.38 4.33
N ASP A 510 17.54 9.68 4.96
CA ASP A 510 17.47 9.20 6.35
C ASP A 510 16.17 8.46 6.71
N GLY A 511 15.58 7.74 5.75
CA GLY A 511 14.33 7.01 5.98
C GLY A 511 13.04 7.76 5.63
N ASP A 512 13.07 9.06 5.35
CA ASP A 512 11.84 9.88 5.25
C ASP A 512 11.09 9.72 3.91
N GLY A 513 11.75 9.18 2.88
CA GLY A 513 11.22 9.07 1.52
C GLY A 513 11.18 10.39 0.75
N CYS A 514 11.21 11.53 1.45
CA CYS A 514 11.45 12.85 0.90
C CYS A 514 12.90 13.28 1.15
N ILE A 515 13.54 13.92 0.17
CA ILE A 515 14.93 14.39 0.29
C ILE A 515 15.07 15.48 1.35
N PHE A 516 14.10 16.39 1.39
CA PHE A 516 14.11 17.58 2.23
C PHE A 516 13.06 17.45 3.32
N ARG A 517 13.34 17.98 4.51
CA ARG A 517 12.44 17.83 5.67
C ARG A 517 11.17 18.68 5.50
N ASN A 518 11.33 19.89 4.97
CA ASN A 518 10.23 20.85 4.81
C ASN A 518 9.80 21.08 3.35
N VAL A 519 10.33 20.29 2.40
CA VAL A 519 9.90 20.29 0.99
C VAL A 519 9.54 18.87 0.57
N ARG A 520 8.30 18.65 0.12
CA ARG A 520 7.87 17.33 -0.36
C ARG A 520 8.44 17.07 -1.75
N TRP A 521 9.63 16.46 -1.78
CA TRP A 521 10.30 16.01 -2.99
C TRP A 521 10.75 14.56 -2.81
N ALA A 522 10.16 13.65 -3.59
CA ALA A 522 10.48 12.23 -3.53
C ALA A 522 11.98 11.96 -3.73
N CYS A 523 12.55 11.12 -2.86
CA CYS A 523 13.96 10.75 -2.93
C CYS A 523 14.25 9.86 -4.14
N PRO A 524 15.12 10.28 -5.08
CA PRO A 524 15.42 9.50 -6.29
C PRO A 524 16.17 8.21 -5.97
N SER A 525 16.96 8.18 -4.90
CA SER A 525 17.79 7.02 -4.51
C SER A 525 16.99 5.86 -3.91
N CYS A 526 15.77 6.12 -3.42
CA CYS A 526 14.85 5.08 -2.94
C CYS A 526 13.49 5.12 -3.64
N LEU A 527 13.36 5.91 -4.71
CA LEU A 527 12.11 6.16 -5.42
C LEU A 527 10.96 6.54 -4.47
N GLY A 528 11.27 7.35 -3.45
CA GLY A 528 10.29 7.84 -2.51
C GLY A 528 9.94 6.93 -1.33
N LEU A 529 10.38 5.67 -1.31
CA LEU A 529 9.98 4.69 -0.28
C LEU A 529 10.62 4.95 1.10
N GLY A 530 11.64 5.80 1.16
CA GLY A 530 12.45 5.99 2.37
C GLY A 530 13.34 4.80 2.71
N ARG A 531 13.18 3.66 2.04
CA ARG A 531 13.98 2.45 2.25
C ARG A 531 14.64 2.01 0.96
N LYS A 532 15.92 1.64 1.04
CA LYS A 532 16.59 0.90 -0.03
C LYS A 532 16.25 -0.58 0.14
N LEU A 533 15.60 -1.15 -0.87
CA LEU A 533 15.28 -2.57 -0.93
C LEU A 533 16.42 -3.31 -1.62
N THR A 534 16.86 -4.42 -1.04
CA THR A 534 17.84 -5.34 -1.63
C THR A 534 17.11 -6.62 -2.02
N PRO A 535 16.87 -6.87 -3.32
CA PRO A 535 16.13 -8.05 -3.79
C PRO A 535 16.84 -9.35 -3.40
N LYS A 536 16.10 -10.37 -2.94
CA LYS A 536 16.70 -11.67 -2.60
C LYS A 536 17.12 -12.49 -3.81
N ALA A 537 16.43 -12.35 -4.94
CA ALA A 537 16.77 -13.09 -6.15
C ALA A 537 18.07 -12.60 -6.80
N ASP A 538 18.46 -11.34 -6.58
CA ASP A 538 19.74 -10.77 -7.01
C ASP A 538 20.11 -9.56 -6.13
N PRO A 539 20.86 -9.78 -5.03
CA PRO A 539 21.25 -8.72 -4.10
C PRO A 539 22.17 -7.65 -4.69
N THR A 540 22.77 -7.89 -5.86
CA THR A 540 23.67 -6.94 -6.51
C THR A 540 22.90 -5.84 -7.25
N LYS A 541 21.62 -6.06 -7.52
CA LYS A 541 20.75 -5.12 -8.26
C LYS A 541 19.99 -4.23 -7.28
N THR A 542 20.69 -3.28 -6.68
CA THR A 542 20.12 -2.25 -5.79
C THR A 542 19.83 -0.95 -6.53
N LEU A 543 18.90 -0.15 -6.00
CA LEU A 543 18.80 1.25 -6.42
C LEU A 543 20.11 2.00 -6.15
N PRO A 544 20.52 2.91 -7.06
CA PRO A 544 21.77 3.66 -6.96
C PRO A 544 21.85 4.49 -5.67
#